data_AF-A0AAN6F8T9-F1
#
_entry.id   AF-A0AAN6F8T9-F1
#
_cell.length_a   1.000
_cell.length_b   1.000
_cell.length_c   1.000
_cell.angle_alpha   90.00
_cell.angle_beta   90.00
_cell.angle_gamma   90.00
#
_symmetry.space_group_name_H-M   'P 1'
#
loop_
_entity.id
_entity.type
_entity.pdbx_description
1 polymer ?
#
loop_
_entity_poly.entity_id
_entity_poly.type
_entity_poly.pdbx_seq_one_letter_code
_entity_poly.pdbx_strand_id
1 'polypeptide(L)'
;MSVDAGEVVDTDPPTTALDPKLFDEATVLLPQYLAGTPDLVEKRHLLMRHLAADLTNNGRIDHAPAVGLLIKLFDGWTWQQVCDFGTSSIPYKDGLEPGENMVCFNRLMLCLLSKATLSAPDAAHAASMLETMQALVRLWLCTPDTGIATAAADVLYRLMKADLPIEGYQLPPPMWRHLSTAPQGRVWKRVFEDGGVYNVFFECCSLNLGTNTLTKSQKTIAQARLMEWLPKIAVLDWHALRTTHRDVEDKYRVAGGLLDFAALHMVDYRDDVLMYKCLIDFYAELLSTTVNLDTRTTALHDSLGLQYLIMHGLHARTAAVYFQVGPVDPVETAFVYGSAAKYISVYASKFPEHFLAGQMPAQVHQRLRQTLDLTPGKWAHADSPKHDLHVLVSLPRGALLPFNTSPVALLPSKSTNPDVLKSLATLFHGPEDKSLTLPMTLAMTSITAQDKDAAEGAAARNLYFHYLAANPGFWQDITAHADTVALGDLALSALHCLKAVITSNWYPTHKRTAPDNLPSLPSSLIATPETGVQAILAPPALEFTLPYLLKPAQSFSNLVGGRGDAASATYKIAMAKFEVLRALYRRLVEVAERAPEEGYDDILRAVGKKLAEGPMSREGDVGGWVGTMEL
;
A
#
# COMPACT_ATOMS: atom_id res chain seq x y z
N MET A 1 24.43 35.66 -70.64
CA MET A 1 25.00 34.39 -70.15
C MET A 1 26.13 34.73 -69.19
N SER A 2 25.88 34.58 -67.90
CA SER A 2 26.82 34.05 -66.91
C SER A 2 26.10 34.12 -65.57
N VAL A 3 25.78 32.94 -65.06
CA VAL A 3 25.18 32.69 -63.75
C VAL A 3 26.37 32.54 -62.80
N ASP A 4 26.42 33.38 -61.77
CA ASP A 4 27.38 33.24 -60.68
C ASP A 4 26.69 32.55 -59.51
N ALA A 5 27.37 31.54 -58.97
CA ALA A 5 26.85 30.59 -58.02
C ALA A 5 26.75 31.22 -56.62
N GLY A 6 25.53 31.32 -56.09
CA GLY A 6 25.28 31.58 -54.68
C GLY A 6 25.59 30.33 -53.86
N GLU A 7 26.61 30.45 -53.03
CA GLU A 7 27.12 29.45 -52.09
C GLU A 7 26.01 28.97 -51.14
N VAL A 8 25.64 27.70 -51.26
CA VAL A 8 24.81 26.98 -50.29
C VAL A 8 25.73 26.66 -49.11
N VAL A 9 25.47 27.27 -47.95
CA VAL A 9 26.13 26.87 -46.70
C VAL A 9 25.58 25.50 -46.31
N ASP A 10 26.31 24.45 -46.68
CA ASP A 10 26.15 23.09 -46.17
C ASP A 10 26.49 23.12 -44.67
N THR A 11 25.48 23.11 -43.80
CA THR A 11 25.71 22.85 -42.37
C THR A 11 25.75 21.34 -42.18
N ASP A 12 26.95 20.77 -42.23
CA ASP A 12 27.23 19.42 -41.75
C ASP A 12 26.56 19.19 -40.38
N PRO A 13 25.93 18.03 -40.12
CA PRO A 13 25.37 17.72 -38.81
C PRO A 13 26.51 17.76 -37.77
N PRO A 14 26.33 18.40 -36.60
CA PRO A 14 27.38 18.47 -35.59
C PRO A 14 27.73 17.04 -35.13
N THR A 15 28.88 16.55 -35.60
CA THR A 15 29.42 15.19 -35.36
C THR A 15 30.14 15.05 -34.02
N THR A 16 30.21 16.11 -33.20
CA THR A 16 30.83 16.07 -31.88
C THR A 16 29.90 15.44 -30.85
N ALA A 17 30.23 14.23 -30.37
CA ALA A 17 29.52 13.61 -29.25
C ALA A 17 29.66 14.47 -27.98
N LEU A 18 28.56 14.68 -27.25
CA LEU A 18 28.56 15.40 -25.97
C LEU A 18 29.38 14.62 -24.94
N ASP A 19 30.26 15.31 -24.21
CA ASP A 19 30.96 14.70 -23.07
C ASP A 19 30.01 14.62 -21.87
N PRO A 20 29.54 13.42 -21.47
CA PRO A 20 28.60 13.28 -20.37
C PRO A 20 29.19 13.78 -19.05
N LYS A 21 30.51 13.66 -18.84
CA LYS A 21 31.17 14.10 -17.60
C LYS A 21 31.12 15.61 -17.46
N LEU A 22 31.33 16.34 -18.56
CA LEU A 22 31.24 17.79 -18.59
C LEU A 22 29.81 18.24 -18.24
N PHE A 23 28.79 17.57 -18.78
CA PHE A 23 27.40 17.88 -18.45
C PHE A 23 27.04 17.54 -17.01
N ASP A 24 27.57 16.45 -16.45
CA ASP A 24 27.36 16.10 -15.05
C ASP A 24 27.98 17.15 -14.12
N GLU A 25 29.23 17.58 -14.38
CA GLU A 25 29.88 18.65 -13.63
C GLU A 25 29.13 19.99 -13.77
N ALA A 26 28.72 20.33 -14.99
CA ALA A 26 27.93 21.53 -15.27
C ALA A 26 26.58 21.52 -14.54
N THR A 27 25.94 20.35 -14.45
CA THR A 27 24.64 20.16 -13.78
C THR A 27 24.73 20.43 -12.28
N VAL A 28 25.89 20.21 -11.66
CA VAL A 28 26.14 20.50 -10.24
C VAL A 28 26.50 21.98 -10.03
N LEU A 29 27.38 22.53 -10.86
CA LEU A 29 28.01 23.84 -10.63
C LEU A 29 27.22 25.02 -11.20
N LEU A 30 26.71 24.90 -12.44
CA LEU A 30 26.11 26.03 -13.16
C LEU A 30 24.83 26.58 -12.53
N PRO A 31 23.87 25.76 -12.04
CA PRO A 31 22.64 26.29 -11.45
C PRO A 31 22.89 27.21 -10.26
N GLN A 32 23.89 26.90 -9.43
CA GLN A 32 24.27 27.70 -8.27
C GLN A 32 25.05 28.95 -8.69
N TYR A 33 26.01 28.79 -9.60
CA TYR A 33 26.82 29.90 -10.09
C TYR A 33 25.98 30.97 -10.79
N LEU A 34 24.99 30.56 -11.59
CA LEU A 34 24.17 31.44 -12.43
C LEU A 34 22.94 32.03 -11.71
N ALA A 35 22.83 31.89 -10.38
CA ALA A 35 21.69 32.37 -9.59
C ALA A 35 21.88 33.77 -8.96
N GLY A 36 23.08 34.36 -9.07
CA GLY A 36 23.47 35.55 -8.30
C GLY A 36 23.07 36.91 -8.92
N THR A 37 23.86 37.40 -9.88
CA THR A 37 23.75 38.76 -10.43
C THR A 37 22.84 38.81 -11.68
N PRO A 38 22.23 39.97 -12.02
CA PRO A 38 21.38 40.10 -13.20
C PRO A 38 22.07 39.66 -14.50
N ASP A 39 23.35 39.99 -14.68
CA ASP A 39 24.14 39.56 -15.85
C ASP A 39 24.30 38.03 -15.94
N LEU A 40 24.43 37.36 -14.79
CA LEU A 40 24.52 35.89 -14.72
C LEU A 40 23.18 35.24 -14.99
N VAL A 41 22.08 35.88 -14.57
CA VAL A 41 20.72 35.46 -14.89
C VAL A 41 20.48 35.59 -16.40
N GLU A 42 20.91 36.66 -17.07
CA GLU A 42 20.82 36.76 -18.54
C GLU A 42 21.61 35.64 -19.25
N LYS A 43 22.83 35.35 -18.78
CA LYS A 43 23.63 34.23 -19.30
C LYS A 43 22.93 32.88 -19.10
N ARG A 44 22.26 32.68 -17.96
CA ARG A 44 21.41 31.50 -17.71
C ARG A 44 20.32 31.37 -18.77
N HIS A 45 19.58 32.45 -19.03
CA HIS A 45 18.52 32.46 -20.03
C HIS A 45 19.04 32.18 -21.45
N LEU A 46 20.18 32.74 -21.83
CA LEU A 46 20.82 32.48 -23.12
C LEU A 46 21.24 31.02 -23.25
N LEU A 47 21.89 30.45 -22.24
CA LEU A 47 22.27 29.03 -22.22
C LEU A 47 21.03 28.13 -22.34
N MET A 48 19.98 28.42 -21.58
CA MET A 48 18.73 27.67 -21.65
C MET A 48 18.09 27.74 -23.04
N ARG A 49 18.09 28.91 -23.70
CA ARG A 49 17.58 29.05 -25.08
C ARG A 49 18.41 28.25 -26.08
N HIS A 50 19.73 28.24 -25.94
CA HIS A 50 20.60 27.42 -26.80
C HIS A 50 20.34 25.93 -26.61
N LEU A 51 20.25 25.47 -25.36
CA LEU A 51 19.92 24.08 -25.06
C LEU A 51 18.52 23.72 -25.59
N ALA A 52 17.53 24.60 -25.44
CA ALA A 52 16.18 24.39 -25.95
C ALA A 52 16.10 24.38 -27.49
N ALA A 53 16.84 25.25 -28.18
CA ALA A 53 16.92 25.24 -29.64
C ALA A 53 17.56 23.93 -30.15
N ASP A 54 18.63 23.47 -29.50
CA ASP A 54 19.29 22.21 -29.81
C ASP A 54 18.38 20.99 -29.63
N LEU A 55 17.39 21.07 -28.72
CA LEU A 55 16.38 20.03 -28.51
C LEU A 55 15.41 19.89 -29.69
N THR A 56 15.22 20.93 -30.50
CA THR A 56 14.36 20.89 -31.71
C THR A 56 15.11 20.47 -32.98
N ASN A 57 16.42 20.23 -32.89
CA ASN A 57 17.24 19.85 -34.02
C ASN A 57 17.34 18.31 -34.13
N ASN A 58 16.61 17.73 -35.09
CA ASN A 58 16.46 16.28 -35.32
C ASN A 58 17.76 15.53 -35.71
N GLY A 59 18.91 16.20 -35.80
CA GLY A 59 20.19 15.62 -36.22
C GLY A 59 21.01 14.93 -35.12
N ARG A 60 20.58 14.94 -33.84
CA ARG A 60 21.37 14.40 -32.72
C ARG A 60 20.81 13.08 -32.17
N ILE A 61 21.71 12.22 -31.70
CA ILE A 61 21.40 10.85 -31.26
C ILE A 61 21.09 10.77 -29.75
N ASP A 62 21.68 11.65 -28.92
CA ASP A 62 21.45 11.66 -27.46
C ASP A 62 21.28 13.09 -26.92
N HIS A 63 20.08 13.37 -26.40
CA HIS A 63 19.71 14.64 -25.78
C HIS A 63 19.68 14.58 -24.25
N ALA A 64 19.92 13.41 -23.63
CA ALA A 64 19.74 13.20 -22.20
C ALA A 64 20.60 14.12 -21.32
N PRO A 65 21.91 14.35 -21.61
CA PRO A 65 22.74 15.24 -20.79
C PRO A 65 22.28 16.70 -20.85
N ALA A 66 21.90 17.17 -22.04
CA ALA A 66 21.40 18.52 -22.25
C ALA A 66 20.07 18.77 -21.52
N VAL A 67 19.16 17.80 -21.59
CA VAL A 67 17.90 17.80 -20.83
C VAL A 67 18.16 17.82 -19.32
N GLY A 68 19.10 17.00 -18.84
CA GLY A 68 19.45 16.92 -17.42
C GLY A 68 19.93 18.27 -16.87
N LEU A 69 20.84 18.92 -17.60
CA LEU A 69 21.30 20.26 -17.27
C LEU A 69 20.15 21.28 -17.33
N LEU A 70 19.31 21.23 -18.37
CA LEU A 70 18.20 22.15 -18.53
C LEU A 70 17.19 22.04 -17.37
N ILE A 71 16.86 20.83 -16.92
CA ILE A 71 16.02 20.60 -15.73
C ILE A 71 16.60 21.31 -14.52
N LYS A 72 17.91 21.19 -14.27
CA LYS A 72 18.57 21.88 -13.15
C LYS A 72 18.62 23.40 -13.34
N LEU A 73 18.76 23.87 -14.56
CA LEU A 73 18.68 25.29 -14.88
C LEU A 73 17.25 25.86 -14.73
N PHE A 74 16.22 25.04 -14.54
CA PHE A 74 14.88 25.47 -14.13
C PHE A 74 14.65 25.38 -12.61
N ASP A 75 15.63 24.96 -11.81
CA ASP A 75 15.49 24.94 -10.35
C ASP A 75 15.33 26.37 -9.80
N GLY A 76 14.35 26.53 -8.90
CA GLY A 76 13.96 27.82 -8.32
C GLY A 76 13.03 28.69 -9.17
N TRP A 77 12.67 28.28 -10.40
CA TRP A 77 11.76 29.05 -11.25
C TRP A 77 10.29 28.87 -10.87
N THR A 78 9.51 29.94 -11.03
CA THR A 78 8.05 29.92 -10.91
C THR A 78 7.38 29.42 -12.20
N TRP A 79 6.13 28.97 -12.09
CA TRP A 79 5.36 28.52 -13.25
C TRP A 79 5.23 29.61 -14.32
N GLN A 80 5.04 30.87 -13.93
CA GLN A 80 4.95 32.00 -14.86
C GLN A 80 6.24 32.19 -15.67
N GLN A 81 7.40 32.15 -15.01
CA GLN A 81 8.70 32.24 -15.70
C GLN A 81 8.91 31.10 -16.70
N VAL A 82 8.45 29.89 -16.32
CA VAL A 82 8.48 28.71 -17.19
C VAL A 82 7.55 28.86 -18.41
N CYS A 83 6.37 29.46 -18.24
CA CYS A 83 5.46 29.78 -19.34
C CYS A 83 6.06 30.83 -20.28
N ASP A 84 6.58 31.94 -19.73
CA ASP A 84 7.20 33.02 -20.51
C ASP A 84 8.37 32.49 -21.36
N PHE A 85 9.14 31.53 -20.82
CA PHE A 85 10.17 30.83 -21.57
C PHE A 85 9.58 29.88 -22.63
N GLY A 86 8.65 29.01 -22.23
CA GLY A 86 8.08 27.95 -23.09
C GLY A 86 7.33 28.48 -24.31
N THR A 87 6.60 29.59 -24.17
CA THR A 87 5.83 30.22 -25.27
C THR A 87 6.69 30.60 -26.49
N SER A 88 8.01 30.75 -26.31
CA SER A 88 8.94 31.10 -27.37
C SER A 88 9.88 29.97 -27.80
N SER A 89 10.03 28.91 -27.00
CA SER A 89 11.19 28.01 -27.11
C SER A 89 10.90 26.51 -26.95
N ILE A 90 9.79 26.10 -26.32
CA ILE A 90 9.50 24.65 -26.15
C ILE A 90 7.98 24.38 -26.29
N PRO A 91 7.53 23.72 -27.37
CA PRO A 91 6.14 23.31 -27.51
C PRO A 91 5.82 22.16 -26.55
N TYR A 92 5.04 22.44 -25.50
CA TYR A 92 4.68 21.45 -24.47
C TYR A 92 4.01 20.20 -25.02
N LYS A 93 3.14 20.36 -26.01
CA LYS A 93 2.42 19.25 -26.65
C LYS A 93 3.38 18.25 -27.27
N ASP A 94 4.32 18.72 -28.08
CA ASP A 94 5.22 17.88 -28.85
C ASP A 94 6.22 17.18 -27.90
N GLY A 95 6.66 17.89 -26.86
CA GLY A 95 7.52 17.31 -25.82
C GLY A 95 6.83 16.29 -24.90
N LEU A 96 5.51 16.13 -24.99
CA LEU A 96 4.69 15.15 -24.26
C LEU A 96 4.26 13.98 -25.14
N GLU A 97 4.77 13.87 -26.37
CA GLU A 97 4.42 12.75 -27.25
C GLU A 97 4.97 11.42 -26.71
N PRO A 98 4.17 10.34 -26.68
CA PRO A 98 4.66 9.03 -26.27
C PRO A 98 5.63 8.46 -27.30
N GLY A 99 6.83 8.07 -26.87
CA GLY A 99 7.82 7.43 -27.72
C GLY A 99 9.14 7.17 -26.98
N GLU A 100 9.87 6.15 -27.39
CA GLU A 100 11.17 5.78 -26.77
C GLU A 100 12.20 6.90 -26.93
N ASN A 101 12.24 7.53 -28.12
CA ASN A 101 13.14 8.66 -28.40
C ASN A 101 12.71 9.95 -27.67
N MET A 102 11.50 9.98 -27.10
CA MET A 102 10.92 11.15 -26.44
C MET A 102 11.12 11.14 -24.92
N VAL A 103 11.67 10.08 -24.33
CA VAL A 103 11.75 9.90 -22.86
C VAL A 103 12.42 11.09 -22.15
N CYS A 104 13.51 11.62 -22.70
CA CYS A 104 14.20 12.77 -22.11
C CYS A 104 13.35 14.05 -22.18
N PHE A 105 12.67 14.27 -23.30
CA PHE A 105 11.76 15.42 -23.48
C PHE A 105 10.54 15.32 -22.56
N ASN A 106 9.94 14.13 -22.48
CA ASN A 106 8.86 13.82 -21.55
C ASN A 106 9.26 14.17 -20.11
N ARG A 107 10.47 13.79 -19.70
CA ARG A 107 11.00 14.10 -18.36
C ARG A 107 11.11 15.61 -18.11
N LEU A 108 11.60 16.38 -19.10
CA LEU A 108 11.65 17.84 -19.02
C LEU A 108 10.24 18.42 -18.86
N MET A 109 9.31 18.05 -19.75
CA MET A 109 7.95 18.59 -19.75
C MET A 109 7.21 18.29 -18.45
N LEU A 110 7.34 17.07 -17.93
CA LEU A 110 6.76 16.70 -16.64
C LEU A 110 7.39 17.49 -15.48
N CYS A 111 8.70 17.74 -15.51
CA CYS A 111 9.36 18.58 -14.51
C CYS A 111 8.85 20.03 -14.55
N LEU A 112 8.67 20.60 -15.74
CA LEU A 112 8.11 21.95 -15.91
C LEU A 112 6.65 22.02 -15.44
N LEU A 113 5.81 21.08 -15.87
CA LEU A 113 4.41 20.99 -15.43
C LEU A 113 4.27 20.77 -13.93
N SER A 114 5.21 20.07 -13.29
CA SER A 114 5.21 19.89 -11.84
C SER A 114 5.28 21.22 -11.08
N LYS A 115 5.86 22.27 -11.68
CA LYS A 115 5.89 23.61 -11.07
C LYS A 115 4.50 24.23 -10.96
N ALA A 116 3.59 23.95 -11.91
CA ALA A 116 2.20 24.40 -11.83
C ALA A 116 1.42 23.75 -10.68
N THR A 117 1.88 22.61 -10.15
CA THR A 117 1.22 21.93 -9.02
C THR A 117 1.42 22.63 -7.68
N LEU A 118 2.30 23.63 -7.60
CA LEU A 118 2.64 24.33 -6.37
C LEU A 118 1.57 25.35 -5.92
N SER A 119 0.70 25.78 -6.83
CA SER A 119 -0.27 26.85 -6.58
C SER A 119 -1.57 26.61 -7.37
N ALA A 120 -2.72 26.84 -6.74
CA ALA A 120 -4.03 26.68 -7.39
C ALA A 120 -4.21 27.56 -8.66
N PRO A 121 -3.87 28.87 -8.68
CA PRO A 121 -3.93 29.66 -9.91
C PRO A 121 -3.02 29.15 -11.03
N ASP A 122 -1.83 28.62 -10.70
CA ASP A 122 -0.90 28.07 -11.68
C ASP A 122 -1.43 26.78 -12.29
N ALA A 123 -2.00 25.90 -11.46
CA ALA A 123 -2.69 24.70 -11.91
C ALA A 123 -3.90 25.03 -12.80
N ALA A 124 -4.68 26.06 -12.44
CA ALA A 124 -5.79 26.57 -13.25
C ALA A 124 -5.32 27.17 -14.59
N HIS A 125 -4.12 27.79 -14.63
CA HIS A 125 -3.51 28.25 -15.87
C HIS A 125 -3.06 27.07 -16.74
N ALA A 126 -2.38 26.06 -16.18
CA ALA A 126 -2.02 24.84 -16.90
C ALA A 126 -3.26 24.14 -17.49
N ALA A 127 -4.36 24.11 -16.75
CA ALA A 127 -5.65 23.59 -17.23
C ALA A 127 -6.21 24.35 -18.44
N SER A 128 -5.84 25.62 -18.66
CA SER A 128 -6.28 26.37 -19.84
C SER A 128 -5.65 25.84 -21.14
N MET A 129 -4.46 25.23 -21.05
CA MET A 129 -3.70 24.67 -22.17
C MET A 129 -4.28 23.31 -22.60
N LEU A 130 -5.30 23.32 -23.48
CA LEU A 130 -6.06 22.12 -23.87
C LEU A 130 -5.17 21.01 -24.46
N GLU A 131 -4.36 21.35 -25.45
CA GLU A 131 -3.53 20.37 -26.15
C GLU A 131 -2.49 19.74 -25.22
N THR A 132 -1.95 20.51 -24.28
CA THR A 132 -1.01 20.04 -23.25
C THR A 132 -1.69 19.06 -22.30
N MET A 133 -2.92 19.34 -21.85
CA MET A 133 -3.66 18.42 -20.97
C MET A 133 -4.03 17.12 -21.70
N GLN A 134 -4.43 17.20 -22.97
CA GLN A 134 -4.66 16.01 -23.80
C GLN A 134 -3.38 15.19 -23.98
N ALA A 135 -2.26 15.85 -24.28
CA ALA A 135 -0.96 15.20 -24.43
C ALA A 135 -0.48 14.56 -23.12
N LEU A 136 -0.69 15.21 -21.98
CA LEU A 136 -0.36 14.67 -20.65
C LEU A 136 -1.13 13.38 -20.36
N VAL A 137 -2.46 13.36 -20.60
CA VAL A 137 -3.28 12.16 -20.40
C VAL A 137 -2.87 11.04 -21.36
N ARG A 138 -2.62 11.38 -22.64
CA ARG A 138 -2.12 10.41 -23.64
C ARG A 138 -0.76 9.85 -23.26
N LEU A 139 0.19 10.68 -22.83
CA LEU A 139 1.52 10.26 -22.40
C LEU A 139 1.42 9.27 -21.25
N TRP A 140 0.65 9.63 -20.22
CA TRP A 140 0.45 8.79 -19.05
C TRP A 140 -0.11 7.41 -19.41
N LEU A 141 -1.16 7.36 -20.23
CA LEU A 141 -1.82 6.11 -20.59
C LEU A 141 -1.00 5.26 -21.58
N CYS A 142 -0.30 5.88 -22.52
CA CYS A 142 0.27 5.18 -23.68
C CYS A 142 1.78 4.95 -23.65
N THR A 143 2.53 5.64 -22.77
CA THR A 143 4.00 5.52 -22.78
C THR A 143 4.47 4.11 -22.38
N PRO A 144 5.48 3.54 -23.07
CA PRO A 144 6.08 2.27 -22.67
C PRO A 144 6.95 2.40 -21.40
N ASP A 145 7.49 3.59 -21.12
CA ASP A 145 8.35 3.84 -19.97
C ASP A 145 7.55 3.98 -18.66
N THR A 146 7.79 3.08 -17.70
CA THR A 146 7.05 3.04 -16.43
C THR A 146 7.36 4.24 -15.52
N GLY A 147 8.58 4.78 -15.59
CA GLY A 147 9.00 5.95 -14.82
C GLY A 147 8.29 7.22 -15.29
N ILE A 148 8.24 7.44 -16.61
CA ILE A 148 7.50 8.53 -17.23
C ILE A 148 5.99 8.39 -16.97
N ALA A 149 5.44 7.18 -17.10
CA ALA A 149 4.02 6.94 -16.80
C ALA A 149 3.67 7.33 -15.36
N THR A 150 4.49 6.90 -14.39
CA THR A 150 4.30 7.20 -12.97
C THR A 150 4.42 8.69 -12.69
N ALA A 151 5.42 9.36 -13.28
CA ALA A 151 5.61 10.80 -13.15
C ALA A 151 4.46 11.61 -13.77
N ALA A 152 3.95 11.19 -14.93
CA ALA A 152 2.81 11.83 -15.59
C ALA A 152 1.52 11.67 -14.76
N ALA A 153 1.28 10.47 -14.21
CA ALA A 153 0.16 10.21 -13.32
C ALA A 153 0.21 11.08 -12.05
N ASP A 154 1.40 11.22 -11.45
CA ASP A 154 1.63 12.03 -10.25
C ASP A 154 1.47 13.53 -10.54
N VAL A 155 1.98 14.03 -11.67
CA VAL A 155 1.73 15.42 -12.11
C VAL A 155 0.24 15.68 -12.28
N LEU A 156 -0.47 14.81 -13.01
CA LEU A 156 -1.92 14.94 -13.22
C LEU A 156 -2.68 14.93 -11.88
N TYR A 157 -2.38 13.97 -11.00
CA TYR A 157 -2.97 13.89 -9.66
C TYR A 157 -2.70 15.14 -8.81
N ARG A 158 -1.47 15.65 -8.83
CA ARG A 158 -1.09 16.86 -8.07
C ARG A 158 -1.74 18.12 -8.62
N LEU A 159 -1.88 18.26 -9.94
CA LEU A 159 -2.63 19.37 -10.54
C LEU A 159 -4.09 19.38 -10.05
N MET A 160 -4.73 18.21 -10.06
CA MET A 160 -6.10 18.06 -9.57
C MET A 160 -6.22 18.32 -8.07
N LYS A 161 -5.25 17.87 -7.28
CA LYS A 161 -5.20 18.13 -5.84
C LYS A 161 -4.99 19.62 -5.52
N ALA A 162 -4.18 20.33 -6.32
CA ALA A 162 -3.90 21.75 -6.15
C ALA A 162 -5.13 22.64 -6.48
N ASP A 163 -5.89 22.29 -7.52
CA ASP A 163 -7.08 23.03 -7.97
C ASP A 163 -8.40 22.32 -7.59
N LEU A 164 -8.43 21.69 -6.42
CA LEU A 164 -9.61 20.95 -5.94
C LEU A 164 -10.76 21.90 -5.57
N PRO A 165 -11.95 21.83 -6.20
CA PRO A 165 -13.05 22.74 -5.92
C PRO A 165 -13.53 22.64 -4.47
N ILE A 166 -13.83 23.79 -3.85
CA ILE A 166 -14.27 23.87 -2.43
C ILE A 166 -15.57 23.07 -2.21
N GLU A 167 -16.48 23.06 -3.18
CA GLU A 167 -17.76 22.33 -3.11
C GLU A 167 -17.62 20.81 -3.27
N GLY A 168 -16.51 20.33 -3.83
CA GLY A 168 -16.26 18.90 -4.07
C GLY A 168 -15.63 18.19 -2.87
N TYR A 169 -15.22 18.92 -1.82
CA TYR A 169 -14.49 18.33 -0.72
C TYR A 169 -15.42 17.68 0.32
N GLN A 170 -15.48 16.34 0.28
CA GLN A 170 -16.36 15.53 1.15
C GLN A 170 -15.75 15.21 2.54
N LEU A 171 -14.51 15.64 2.80
CA LEU A 171 -13.80 15.50 4.08
C LEU A 171 -13.58 16.89 4.72
N PRO A 172 -13.21 17.03 6.00
CA PRO A 172 -12.79 18.31 6.57
C PRO A 172 -11.45 18.77 5.96
N PRO A 173 -11.30 20.02 5.45
CA PRO A 173 -10.09 20.48 4.74
C PRO A 173 -8.80 20.12 5.49
N PRO A 174 -7.78 19.52 4.85
CA PRO A 174 -6.53 19.20 5.51
C PRO A 174 -5.83 20.50 5.94
N MET A 175 -5.17 20.47 7.10
CA MET A 175 -4.49 21.63 7.70
C MET A 175 -3.42 22.28 6.82
N TRP A 176 -2.95 21.60 5.77
CA TRP A 176 -2.01 22.14 4.77
C TRP A 176 -2.64 23.14 3.80
N ARG A 177 -3.97 23.32 3.82
CA ARG A 177 -4.65 24.34 2.99
C ARG A 177 -4.55 25.71 3.64
N HIS A 178 -3.59 26.51 3.16
CA HIS A 178 -3.61 27.95 3.40
C HIS A 178 -4.66 28.62 2.50
N LEU A 179 -5.68 29.23 3.12
CA LEU A 179 -6.86 29.87 2.51
C LEU A 179 -6.57 31.15 1.67
N SER A 180 -5.36 31.37 1.14
CA SER A 180 -5.04 32.67 0.53
C SER A 180 -5.62 32.89 -0.87
N THR A 181 -5.93 31.83 -1.63
CA THR A 181 -6.63 31.91 -2.92
C THR A 181 -7.57 30.72 -3.09
N ALA A 182 -8.84 30.99 -3.41
CA ALA A 182 -9.83 29.93 -3.58
C ALA A 182 -9.54 29.13 -4.88
N PRO A 183 -9.45 27.78 -4.82
CA PRO A 183 -9.30 26.95 -6.01
C PRO A 183 -10.52 27.09 -6.92
N GLN A 184 -10.29 27.13 -8.22
CA GLN A 184 -11.32 27.42 -9.23
C GLN A 184 -11.93 26.15 -9.83
N GLY A 185 -11.32 24.99 -9.60
CA GLY A 185 -11.80 23.70 -10.14
C GLY A 185 -11.64 23.58 -11.65
N ARG A 186 -10.82 24.42 -12.29
CA ARG A 186 -10.63 24.40 -13.75
C ARG A 186 -9.94 23.13 -14.22
N VAL A 187 -9.00 22.59 -13.45
CA VAL A 187 -8.35 21.30 -13.78
C VAL A 187 -9.41 20.20 -13.84
N TRP A 188 -10.33 20.15 -12.87
CA TRP A 188 -11.40 19.16 -12.80
C TRP A 188 -12.36 19.26 -13.98
N LYS A 189 -12.82 20.48 -14.29
CA LYS A 189 -13.65 20.72 -15.48
C LYS A 189 -12.92 20.33 -16.76
N ARG A 190 -11.62 20.63 -16.87
CA ARG A 190 -10.83 20.26 -18.04
C ARG A 190 -10.62 18.76 -18.19
N VAL A 191 -10.57 17.99 -17.11
CA VAL A 191 -10.36 16.53 -17.18
C VAL A 191 -11.69 15.77 -17.41
N PHE A 192 -12.78 16.22 -16.77
CA PHE A 192 -14.04 15.48 -16.74
C PHE A 192 -15.19 16.10 -17.54
N GLU A 193 -15.26 17.44 -17.65
CA GLU A 193 -16.35 18.12 -18.35
C GLU A 193 -15.97 18.48 -19.80
N ASP A 194 -14.67 18.59 -20.12
CA ASP A 194 -14.20 18.85 -21.48
C ASP A 194 -14.18 17.55 -22.29
N GLY A 195 -15.08 17.43 -23.27
CA GLY A 195 -15.19 16.27 -24.15
C GLY A 195 -13.89 15.91 -24.90
N GLY A 196 -12.99 16.87 -25.12
CA GLY A 196 -11.72 16.63 -25.80
C GLY A 196 -10.74 15.84 -24.96
N VAL A 197 -10.53 16.24 -23.71
CA VAL A 197 -9.68 15.48 -22.76
C VAL A 197 -10.39 14.21 -22.31
N TYR A 198 -11.68 14.29 -22.02
CA TYR A 198 -12.49 13.16 -21.60
C TYR A 198 -12.47 12.01 -22.62
N ASN A 199 -12.56 12.32 -23.92
CA ASN A 199 -12.47 11.32 -25.00
C ASN A 199 -11.13 10.56 -25.04
N VAL A 200 -10.03 11.15 -24.55
CA VAL A 200 -8.72 10.48 -24.54
C VAL A 200 -8.76 9.21 -23.68
N PHE A 201 -9.46 9.22 -22.55
CA PHE A 201 -9.56 8.05 -21.68
C PHE A 201 -10.19 6.86 -22.41
N PHE A 202 -11.29 7.09 -23.11
CA PHE A 202 -12.00 6.06 -23.87
C PHE A 202 -11.21 5.63 -25.10
N GLU A 203 -10.59 6.58 -25.81
CA GLU A 203 -9.75 6.28 -26.97
C GLU A 203 -8.61 5.33 -26.59
N CYS A 204 -7.86 5.66 -25.52
CA CYS A 204 -6.71 4.89 -25.04
C CYS A 204 -7.08 3.54 -24.40
N CYS A 205 -8.24 3.44 -23.76
CA CYS A 205 -8.61 2.25 -22.97
C CYS A 205 -9.65 1.34 -23.63
N SER A 206 -10.28 1.73 -24.74
CA SER A 206 -11.27 0.88 -25.43
C SER A 206 -10.61 -0.12 -26.37
N LEU A 207 -10.84 -1.42 -26.14
CA LEU A 207 -10.26 -2.50 -26.96
C LEU A 207 -10.72 -2.41 -28.43
N ASN A 208 -12.03 -2.26 -28.65
CA ASN A 208 -12.65 -2.46 -29.97
C ASN A 208 -13.04 -1.18 -30.72
N LEU A 209 -13.14 -0.04 -30.03
CA LEU A 209 -13.81 1.18 -30.55
C LEU A 209 -12.94 2.45 -30.53
N GLY A 210 -11.62 2.30 -30.44
CA GLY A 210 -10.68 3.44 -30.47
C GLY A 210 -10.18 3.77 -31.89
N THR A 211 -9.99 5.06 -32.17
CA THR A 211 -9.33 5.56 -33.39
C THR A 211 -7.81 5.47 -33.35
N ASN A 212 -7.24 5.07 -32.22
CA ASN A 212 -5.80 5.01 -32.03
C ASN A 212 -5.16 3.75 -32.60
N THR A 213 -3.87 3.89 -32.95
CA THR A 213 -3.02 2.83 -33.50
C THR A 213 -2.45 1.89 -32.44
N LEU A 214 -2.95 1.96 -31.20
CA LEU A 214 -2.41 1.19 -30.07
C LEU A 214 -2.72 -0.30 -30.23
N THR A 215 -1.72 -1.13 -29.95
CA THR A 215 -1.87 -2.59 -29.89
C THR A 215 -2.73 -3.00 -28.69
N LYS A 216 -3.31 -4.22 -28.73
CA LYS A 216 -4.08 -4.77 -27.60
C LYS A 216 -3.30 -4.71 -26.29
N SER A 217 -2.02 -5.08 -26.31
CA SER A 217 -1.15 -5.04 -25.12
C SER A 217 -0.97 -3.64 -24.54
N GLN A 218 -0.82 -2.62 -25.38
CA GLN A 218 -0.70 -1.23 -24.93
C GLN A 218 -2.01 -0.75 -24.30
N LYS A 219 -3.16 -1.13 -24.87
CA LYS A 219 -4.47 -0.82 -24.30
C LYS A 219 -4.67 -1.49 -22.94
N THR A 220 -4.30 -2.76 -22.79
CA THR A 220 -4.31 -3.48 -21.50
C THR A 220 -3.50 -2.75 -20.43
N ILE A 221 -2.31 -2.23 -20.78
CA ILE A 221 -1.49 -1.41 -19.87
C ILE A 221 -2.19 -0.09 -19.50
N ALA A 222 -2.77 0.59 -20.48
CA ALA A 222 -3.53 1.82 -20.25
C ALA A 222 -4.74 1.60 -19.31
N GLN A 223 -5.47 0.49 -19.52
CA GLN A 223 -6.58 0.08 -18.65
C GLN A 223 -6.13 -0.15 -17.21
N ALA A 224 -5.02 -0.88 -17.01
CA ALA A 224 -4.45 -1.10 -15.68
C ALA A 224 -4.07 0.23 -14.99
N ARG A 225 -3.39 1.13 -15.71
CA ARG A 225 -3.02 2.47 -15.19
C ARG A 225 -4.24 3.30 -14.79
N LEU A 226 -5.29 3.27 -15.60
CA LEU A 226 -6.53 3.98 -15.29
C LEU A 226 -7.19 3.43 -14.02
N MET A 227 -7.24 2.10 -13.87
CA MET A 227 -7.77 1.45 -12.67
C MET A 227 -6.96 1.76 -11.39
N GLU A 228 -5.64 1.92 -11.48
CA GLU A 228 -4.81 2.32 -10.32
C GLU A 228 -4.93 3.81 -9.94
N TRP A 229 -5.44 4.64 -10.86
CA TRP A 229 -5.56 6.08 -10.66
C TRP A 229 -6.94 6.48 -10.15
N LEU A 230 -8.01 5.85 -10.65
CA LEU A 230 -9.39 6.18 -10.30
C LEU A 230 -9.68 6.14 -8.78
N PRO A 231 -9.26 5.13 -8.00
CA PRO A 231 -9.51 5.09 -6.55
C PRO A 231 -8.88 6.27 -5.79
N LYS A 232 -7.77 6.82 -6.29
CA LYS A 232 -7.08 7.98 -5.68
C LYS A 232 -7.84 9.28 -5.95
N ILE A 233 -8.43 9.40 -7.13
CA ILE A 233 -9.26 10.55 -7.51
C ILE A 233 -10.64 10.50 -6.86
N ALA A 234 -11.21 9.30 -6.70
CA ALA A 234 -12.48 9.06 -6.04
C ALA A 234 -12.54 9.64 -4.62
N VAL A 235 -11.41 9.62 -3.90
CA VAL A 235 -11.28 10.21 -2.55
C VAL A 235 -11.30 11.74 -2.59
N LEU A 236 -10.85 12.35 -3.68
CA LEU A 236 -10.81 13.80 -3.82
C LEU A 236 -12.19 14.35 -4.21
N ASP A 237 -12.83 13.77 -5.23
CA ASP A 237 -14.21 14.09 -5.63
C ASP A 237 -14.84 12.88 -6.35
N TRP A 238 -15.74 12.19 -5.65
CA TRP A 238 -16.48 11.04 -6.18
C TRP A 238 -17.45 11.43 -7.31
N HIS A 239 -18.06 12.61 -7.24
CA HIS A 239 -19.10 13.02 -8.18
C HIS A 239 -18.51 13.34 -9.56
N ALA A 240 -17.31 13.92 -9.60
CA ALA A 240 -16.60 14.20 -10.84
C ALA A 240 -16.41 12.93 -11.71
N LEU A 241 -16.15 11.77 -11.10
CA LEU A 241 -15.96 10.51 -11.83
C LEU A 241 -17.24 9.97 -12.49
N ARG A 242 -18.41 10.45 -12.04
CA ARG A 242 -19.73 10.08 -12.54
C ARG A 242 -20.32 11.12 -13.49
N THR A 243 -19.55 12.16 -13.83
CA THR A 243 -19.94 13.10 -14.89
C THR A 243 -20.01 12.36 -16.21
N THR A 244 -21.06 12.68 -16.98
CA THR A 244 -21.37 12.00 -18.24
C THR A 244 -21.28 12.95 -19.42
N HIS A 245 -20.69 12.50 -20.52
CA HIS A 245 -20.55 13.24 -21.76
C HIS A 245 -21.10 12.39 -22.93
N ARG A 246 -22.40 12.50 -23.21
CA ARG A 246 -23.15 11.58 -24.08
C ARG A 246 -22.57 11.44 -25.48
N ASP A 247 -22.16 12.54 -26.10
CA ASP A 247 -21.52 12.57 -27.43
C ASP A 247 -20.16 11.85 -27.49
N VAL A 248 -19.49 11.64 -26.35
CA VAL A 248 -18.29 10.80 -26.26
C VAL A 248 -18.71 9.37 -25.94
N GLU A 249 -19.49 9.16 -24.89
CA GLU A 249 -19.92 7.85 -24.41
C GLU A 249 -20.66 7.02 -25.48
N ASP A 250 -21.54 7.66 -26.27
CA ASP A 250 -22.29 7.02 -27.36
C ASP A 250 -21.35 6.47 -28.45
N LYS A 251 -20.20 7.12 -28.72
CA LYS A 251 -19.20 6.63 -29.69
C LYS A 251 -18.59 5.29 -29.28
N TYR A 252 -18.42 5.09 -27.97
CA TYR A 252 -17.88 3.87 -27.39
C TYR A 252 -18.96 2.91 -26.87
N ARG A 253 -20.25 3.26 -27.07
CA ARG A 253 -21.42 2.47 -26.66
C ARG A 253 -21.46 2.18 -25.15
N VAL A 254 -21.06 3.17 -24.36
CA VAL A 254 -21.03 3.10 -22.89
C VAL A 254 -21.99 4.13 -22.31
N ALA A 255 -22.34 3.99 -21.04
CA ALA A 255 -23.07 5.00 -20.29
C ALA A 255 -22.58 5.01 -18.83
N GLY A 256 -22.72 6.16 -18.16
CA GLY A 256 -22.55 6.26 -16.70
C GLY A 256 -21.24 6.90 -16.24
N GLY A 257 -20.50 7.52 -17.15
CA GLY A 257 -19.28 8.24 -16.84
C GLY A 257 -18.02 7.36 -16.83
N LEU A 258 -16.90 7.94 -16.37
CA LEU A 258 -15.59 7.29 -16.44
C LEU A 258 -15.47 6.12 -15.46
N LEU A 259 -16.11 6.24 -14.27
CA LEU A 259 -16.12 5.15 -13.29
C LEU A 259 -16.87 3.92 -13.82
N ASP A 260 -18.05 4.11 -14.41
CA ASP A 260 -18.86 3.02 -14.97
C ASP A 260 -18.16 2.38 -16.17
N PHE A 261 -17.52 3.19 -17.02
CA PHE A 261 -16.68 2.67 -18.07
C PHE A 261 -15.60 1.74 -17.53
N ALA A 262 -14.78 2.20 -16.58
CA ALA A 262 -13.69 1.39 -16.03
C ALA A 262 -14.18 0.14 -15.27
N ALA A 263 -15.24 0.27 -14.48
CA ALA A 263 -15.74 -0.80 -13.62
C ALA A 263 -16.57 -1.86 -14.35
N LEU A 264 -17.29 -1.50 -15.41
CA LEU A 264 -18.30 -2.36 -16.05
C LEU A 264 -17.98 -2.75 -17.49
N HIS A 265 -17.32 -1.87 -18.26
CA HIS A 265 -17.30 -1.96 -19.73
C HIS A 265 -15.90 -1.98 -20.35
N MET A 266 -14.89 -1.48 -19.64
CA MET A 266 -13.53 -1.32 -20.16
C MET A 266 -12.81 -2.65 -20.34
N VAL A 267 -12.99 -3.57 -19.39
CA VAL A 267 -12.26 -4.85 -19.33
C VAL A 267 -13.12 -5.98 -19.86
N ASP A 268 -12.61 -6.70 -20.86
CA ASP A 268 -13.17 -7.98 -21.28
C ASP A 268 -12.55 -9.12 -20.46
N TYR A 269 -13.19 -9.41 -19.32
CA TYR A 269 -12.70 -10.42 -18.38
C TYR A 269 -12.90 -11.87 -18.85
N ARG A 270 -13.60 -12.11 -19.98
CA ARG A 270 -13.79 -13.47 -20.52
C ARG A 270 -12.58 -13.94 -21.32
N ASP A 271 -11.93 -13.02 -22.03
CA ASP A 271 -10.79 -13.32 -22.89
C ASP A 271 -9.43 -12.99 -22.24
N ASP A 272 -9.43 -12.27 -21.11
CA ASP A 272 -8.21 -11.84 -20.40
C ASP A 272 -8.37 -11.98 -18.87
N VAL A 273 -7.98 -13.15 -18.35
CA VAL A 273 -8.03 -13.48 -16.92
C VAL A 273 -7.12 -12.59 -16.08
N LEU A 274 -6.00 -12.12 -16.64
CA LEU A 274 -5.09 -11.22 -15.93
C LEU A 274 -5.73 -9.86 -15.73
N MET A 275 -6.45 -9.36 -16.73
CA MET A 275 -7.23 -8.14 -16.57
C MET A 275 -8.43 -8.34 -15.65
N TYR A 276 -9.03 -9.53 -15.61
CA TYR A 276 -10.06 -9.81 -14.60
C TYR A 276 -9.51 -9.72 -13.18
N LYS A 277 -8.31 -10.25 -12.94
CA LYS A 277 -7.61 -10.09 -11.67
C LYS A 277 -7.39 -8.61 -11.33
N CYS A 278 -6.88 -7.81 -12.27
CA CYS A 278 -6.70 -6.36 -12.09
C CYS A 278 -8.02 -5.64 -11.77
N LEU A 279 -9.13 -6.06 -12.39
CA LEU A 279 -10.45 -5.49 -12.14
C LEU A 279 -10.95 -5.79 -10.72
N ILE A 280 -10.70 -6.98 -10.18
CA ILE A 280 -11.03 -7.30 -8.78
C ILE A 280 -10.13 -6.53 -7.80
N ASP A 281 -8.84 -6.43 -8.10
CA ASP A 281 -7.91 -5.62 -7.30
C ASP A 281 -8.33 -4.15 -7.28
N PHE A 282 -8.81 -3.61 -8.41
CA PHE A 282 -9.43 -2.28 -8.51
C PHE A 282 -10.65 -2.14 -7.60
N TYR A 283 -11.56 -3.11 -7.56
CA TYR A 283 -12.70 -3.07 -6.65
C TYR A 283 -12.28 -3.07 -5.18
N ALA A 284 -11.24 -3.84 -4.83
CA ALA A 284 -10.69 -3.87 -3.48
C ALA A 284 -10.04 -2.52 -3.10
N GLU A 285 -9.30 -1.90 -4.01
CA GLU A 285 -8.69 -0.59 -3.80
C GLU A 285 -9.76 0.51 -3.67
N LEU A 286 -10.75 0.53 -4.57
CA LEU A 286 -11.88 1.46 -4.52
C LEU A 286 -12.61 1.36 -3.17
N LEU A 287 -12.86 0.14 -2.69
CA LEU A 287 -13.49 -0.10 -1.40
C LEU A 287 -12.63 0.41 -0.23
N SER A 288 -11.31 0.18 -0.28
CA SER A 288 -10.38 0.60 0.78
C SER A 288 -10.18 2.11 0.85
N THR A 289 -10.21 2.82 -0.27
CA THR A 289 -9.94 4.26 -0.31
C THR A 289 -11.19 5.09 0.01
N THR A 290 -12.38 4.57 -0.32
CA THR A 290 -13.65 5.30 -0.18
C THR A 290 -14.36 5.11 1.16
N VAL A 291 -13.75 4.41 2.12
CA VAL A 291 -14.36 4.08 3.43
C VAL A 291 -14.92 5.28 4.18
N ASN A 292 -14.21 6.42 4.13
CA ASN A 292 -14.58 7.64 4.86
C ASN A 292 -15.39 8.63 4.02
N LEU A 293 -15.79 8.26 2.80
CA LEU A 293 -16.61 9.14 1.96
C LEU A 293 -18.06 9.06 2.41
N ASP A 294 -18.49 10.14 3.06
CA ASP A 294 -19.77 10.23 3.75
C ASP A 294 -20.94 10.13 2.77
N THR A 295 -21.82 9.16 2.99
CA THR A 295 -23.09 9.09 2.29
C THR A 295 -24.02 10.10 2.95
N ARG A 296 -24.42 11.17 2.25
CA ARG A 296 -25.48 12.10 2.71
C ARG A 296 -26.80 11.40 3.07
N THR A 297 -26.93 10.11 2.74
CA THR A 297 -28.00 9.19 3.13
C THR A 297 -27.61 8.41 4.39
N THR A 298 -28.08 8.88 5.54
CA THR A 298 -28.56 8.22 6.80
C THR A 298 -28.20 6.76 7.21
N ALA A 299 -27.33 5.99 6.54
CA ALA A 299 -26.83 4.71 7.03
C ALA A 299 -25.41 4.92 7.58
N LEU A 300 -25.26 4.85 8.90
CA LEU A 300 -24.04 5.18 9.66
C LEU A 300 -22.78 4.34 9.31
N HIS A 301 -22.89 3.39 8.37
CA HIS A 301 -21.91 2.32 8.11
C HIS A 301 -21.70 2.00 6.63
N ASP A 302 -22.22 2.84 5.72
CA ASP A 302 -22.05 2.68 4.28
C ASP A 302 -21.01 3.66 3.73
N SER A 303 -20.40 3.30 2.61
CA SER A 303 -19.60 4.21 1.79
C SER A 303 -20.16 4.29 0.37
N LEU A 304 -19.91 5.40 -0.31
CA LEU A 304 -20.28 5.57 -1.72
C LEU A 304 -19.71 4.45 -2.61
N GLY A 305 -18.47 4.01 -2.35
CA GLY A 305 -17.84 2.92 -3.08
C GLY A 305 -18.51 1.57 -2.82
N LEU A 306 -18.85 1.25 -1.57
CA LEU A 306 -19.55 0.00 -1.25
C LEU A 306 -20.94 -0.03 -1.89
N GLN A 307 -21.72 1.04 -1.76
CA GLN A 307 -23.05 1.14 -2.36
C GLN A 307 -23.00 1.01 -3.88
N TYR A 308 -22.00 1.64 -4.51
CA TYR A 308 -21.76 1.50 -5.95
C TYR A 308 -21.53 0.03 -6.36
N LEU A 309 -20.62 -0.66 -5.68
CA LEU A 309 -20.31 -2.06 -5.98
C LEU A 309 -21.51 -2.99 -5.74
N ILE A 310 -22.35 -2.70 -4.74
CA ILE A 310 -23.59 -3.46 -4.48
C ILE A 310 -24.63 -3.20 -5.57
N MET A 311 -24.89 -1.93 -5.89
CA MET A 311 -25.91 -1.50 -6.85
C MET A 311 -25.67 -2.10 -8.25
N HIS A 312 -24.41 -2.19 -8.68
CA HIS A 312 -24.04 -2.79 -9.97
C HIS A 312 -23.81 -4.32 -9.90
N GLY A 313 -24.07 -4.96 -8.76
CA GLY A 313 -23.90 -6.41 -8.57
C GLY A 313 -22.45 -6.90 -8.60
N LEU A 314 -21.47 -5.99 -8.55
CA LEU A 314 -20.03 -6.29 -8.60
C LEU A 314 -19.56 -6.93 -7.30
N HIS A 315 -20.12 -6.48 -6.18
CA HIS A 315 -19.86 -7.04 -4.85
C HIS A 315 -20.22 -8.53 -4.78
N ALA A 316 -21.46 -8.87 -5.17
CA ALA A 316 -21.95 -10.26 -5.18
C ALA A 316 -21.17 -11.13 -6.18
N ARG A 317 -20.83 -10.59 -7.36
CA ARG A 317 -20.02 -11.30 -8.37
C ARG A 317 -18.62 -11.63 -7.84
N THR A 318 -17.93 -10.66 -7.24
CA THR A 318 -16.59 -10.85 -6.70
C THR A 318 -16.60 -11.86 -5.53
N ALA A 319 -17.63 -11.80 -4.68
CA ALA A 319 -17.83 -12.77 -3.62
C ALA A 319 -18.09 -14.19 -4.17
N ALA A 320 -18.87 -14.32 -5.24
CA ALA A 320 -19.14 -15.62 -5.88
C ALA A 320 -17.85 -16.28 -6.42
N VAL A 321 -16.88 -15.50 -6.90
CA VAL A 321 -15.55 -16.01 -7.31
C VAL A 321 -14.81 -16.60 -6.12
N TYR A 322 -14.80 -15.91 -4.97
CA TYR A 322 -14.17 -16.43 -3.75
C TYR A 322 -14.87 -17.71 -3.27
N PHE A 323 -16.20 -17.73 -3.25
CA PHE A 323 -16.97 -18.90 -2.84
C PHE A 323 -16.97 -20.04 -3.86
N GLN A 324 -16.46 -19.80 -5.08
CA GLN A 324 -16.44 -20.75 -6.20
C GLN A 324 -17.85 -21.26 -6.54
N VAL A 325 -18.83 -20.35 -6.55
CA VAL A 325 -20.23 -20.68 -6.86
C VAL A 325 -20.44 -20.57 -8.37
N GLY A 326 -20.51 -21.72 -9.05
CA GLY A 326 -20.82 -21.82 -10.49
C GLY A 326 -19.92 -22.82 -11.25
N PRO A 327 -20.13 -23.00 -12.56
CA PRO A 327 -19.18 -23.75 -13.41
C PRO A 327 -17.95 -22.86 -13.63
N VAL A 328 -16.89 -23.07 -12.88
CA VAL A 328 -15.67 -22.26 -12.97
C VAL A 328 -14.53 -23.11 -13.50
N ASP A 329 -13.80 -22.61 -14.49
CA ASP A 329 -12.55 -23.21 -14.94
C ASP A 329 -11.56 -23.17 -13.76
N PRO A 330 -11.00 -24.33 -13.34
CA PRO A 330 -10.01 -24.38 -12.27
C PRO A 330 -8.80 -23.47 -12.51
N VAL A 331 -8.40 -23.26 -13.77
CA VAL A 331 -7.25 -22.42 -14.14
C VAL A 331 -7.56 -20.95 -13.91
N GLU A 332 -8.70 -20.46 -14.43
CA GLU A 332 -9.13 -19.08 -14.23
C GLU A 332 -9.32 -18.77 -12.73
N THR A 333 -9.93 -19.71 -12.02
CA THR A 333 -10.12 -19.61 -10.57
C THR A 333 -8.79 -19.39 -9.86
N ALA A 334 -7.75 -20.15 -10.19
CA ALA A 334 -6.45 -20.05 -9.51
C ALA A 334 -5.82 -18.65 -9.64
N PHE A 335 -5.96 -17.98 -10.80
CA PHE A 335 -5.42 -16.63 -11.01
C PHE A 335 -6.19 -15.54 -10.27
N VAL A 336 -7.52 -15.68 -10.21
CA VAL A 336 -8.42 -14.63 -9.71
C VAL A 336 -8.71 -14.79 -8.21
N TYR A 337 -8.58 -16.01 -7.69
CA TYR A 337 -8.87 -16.37 -6.30
C TYR A 337 -8.16 -15.49 -5.28
N GLY A 338 -6.85 -15.26 -5.46
CA GLY A 338 -6.07 -14.44 -4.53
C GLY A 338 -6.58 -13.01 -4.41
N SER A 339 -6.98 -12.40 -5.54
CA SER A 339 -7.55 -11.05 -5.57
C SER A 339 -8.98 -11.01 -5.02
N ALA A 340 -9.80 -12.05 -5.27
CA ALA A 340 -11.13 -12.16 -4.67
C ALA A 340 -11.06 -12.33 -3.14
N ALA A 341 -10.13 -13.14 -2.63
CA ALA A 341 -9.88 -13.26 -1.19
C ALA A 341 -9.44 -11.92 -0.58
N LYS A 342 -8.53 -11.18 -1.25
CA LYS A 342 -8.14 -9.83 -0.83
C LYS A 342 -9.32 -8.87 -0.79
N TYR A 343 -10.22 -8.92 -1.76
CA TYR A 343 -11.45 -8.12 -1.76
C TYR A 343 -12.31 -8.40 -0.52
N ILE A 344 -12.56 -9.68 -0.20
CA ILE A 344 -13.33 -10.09 0.99
C ILE A 344 -12.62 -9.66 2.28
N SER A 345 -11.29 -9.79 2.36
CA SER A 345 -10.50 -9.29 3.48
C SER A 345 -10.68 -7.79 3.72
N VAL A 346 -10.56 -6.98 2.65
CA VAL A 346 -10.73 -5.52 2.73
C VAL A 346 -12.15 -5.19 3.15
N TYR A 347 -13.15 -5.85 2.57
CA TYR A 347 -14.56 -5.64 2.90
C TYR A 347 -14.86 -5.95 4.37
N ALA A 348 -14.44 -7.12 4.88
CA ALA A 348 -14.69 -7.51 6.26
C ALA A 348 -13.96 -6.61 7.28
N SER A 349 -12.75 -6.16 6.95
CA SER A 349 -11.94 -5.30 7.82
C SER A 349 -12.44 -3.85 7.85
N LYS A 350 -12.85 -3.29 6.71
CA LYS A 350 -13.28 -1.88 6.60
C LYS A 350 -14.76 -1.66 6.89
N PHE A 351 -15.61 -2.66 6.62
CA PHE A 351 -17.06 -2.59 6.81
C PHE A 351 -17.56 -3.73 7.72
N PRO A 352 -17.06 -3.83 8.97
CA PRO A 352 -17.35 -4.97 9.85
C PRO A 352 -18.85 -5.10 10.18
N GLU A 353 -19.57 -3.99 10.33
CA GLU A 353 -20.99 -4.00 10.71
C GLU A 353 -21.88 -4.45 9.54
N HIS A 354 -21.65 -3.91 8.35
CA HIS A 354 -22.34 -4.34 7.14
C HIS A 354 -22.03 -5.82 6.82
N PHE A 355 -20.78 -6.26 7.06
CA PHE A 355 -20.40 -7.66 6.96
C PHE A 355 -21.19 -8.54 7.94
N LEU A 356 -21.22 -8.18 9.22
CA LEU A 356 -21.91 -8.93 10.28
C LEU A 356 -23.44 -8.98 10.11
N ALA A 357 -24.05 -7.94 9.54
CA ALA A 357 -25.49 -7.89 9.29
C ALA A 357 -25.95 -8.79 8.13
N GLY A 358 -25.04 -9.18 7.23
CA GLY A 358 -25.34 -9.96 6.03
C GLY A 358 -25.31 -11.48 6.23
N GLN A 359 -25.49 -12.22 5.13
CA GLN A 359 -25.35 -13.68 5.08
C GLN A 359 -23.89 -14.15 4.85
N MET A 360 -23.00 -13.23 4.51
CA MET A 360 -21.61 -13.53 4.18
C MET A 360 -20.77 -14.11 5.32
N PRO A 361 -20.93 -13.72 6.60
CA PRO A 361 -20.17 -14.33 7.69
C PRO A 361 -20.33 -15.85 7.71
N ALA A 362 -21.55 -16.36 7.58
CA ALA A 362 -21.82 -17.80 7.57
C ALA A 362 -21.18 -18.51 6.36
N GLN A 363 -21.24 -17.90 5.17
CA GLN A 363 -20.64 -18.46 3.95
C GLN A 363 -19.10 -18.47 4.01
N VAL A 364 -18.49 -17.37 4.45
CA VAL A 364 -17.04 -17.28 4.65
C VAL A 364 -16.59 -18.30 5.69
N HIS A 365 -17.31 -18.40 6.81
CA HIS A 365 -17.00 -19.34 7.87
C HIS A 365 -17.09 -20.80 7.42
N GLN A 366 -18.14 -21.17 6.69
CA GLN A 366 -18.29 -22.50 6.12
C GLN A 366 -17.13 -22.83 5.16
N ARG A 367 -16.78 -21.89 4.27
CA ARG A 367 -15.68 -22.08 3.33
C ARG A 367 -14.34 -22.21 4.04
N LEU A 368 -14.02 -21.31 4.98
CA LEU A 368 -12.78 -21.37 5.75
C LEU A 368 -12.66 -22.71 6.50
N ARG A 369 -13.75 -23.22 7.07
CA ARG A 369 -13.73 -24.54 7.71
C ARG A 369 -13.40 -25.67 6.72
N GLN A 370 -13.96 -25.62 5.51
CA GLN A 370 -13.65 -26.63 4.49
C GLN A 370 -12.20 -26.55 4.01
N THR A 371 -11.67 -25.35 3.81
CA THR A 371 -10.30 -25.16 3.31
C THR A 371 -9.23 -25.43 4.37
N LEU A 372 -9.51 -25.09 5.64
CA LEU A 372 -8.54 -25.20 6.75
C LEU A 372 -8.57 -26.57 7.45
N ASP A 373 -9.55 -27.43 7.13
CA ASP A 373 -9.60 -28.83 7.59
C ASP A 373 -8.57 -29.68 6.84
N LEU A 374 -7.30 -29.39 7.09
CA LEU A 374 -6.15 -30.07 6.50
C LEU A 374 -5.49 -31.00 7.51
N THR A 375 -5.02 -32.14 7.02
CA THR A 375 -4.25 -33.09 7.84
C THR A 375 -2.93 -32.47 8.32
N PRO A 376 -2.42 -32.82 9.51
CA PRO A 376 -1.13 -32.36 10.05
C PRO A 376 0.05 -32.37 9.07
N GLY A 377 0.17 -33.42 8.25
CA GLY A 377 1.25 -33.53 7.26
C GLY A 377 1.13 -32.51 6.12
N LYS A 378 -0.09 -32.11 5.73
CA LYS A 378 -0.31 -31.05 4.74
C LYS A 378 0.08 -29.69 5.30
N TRP A 379 -0.25 -29.42 6.57
CA TRP A 379 0.16 -28.17 7.22
C TRP A 379 1.68 -27.99 7.28
N ALA A 380 2.44 -29.07 7.47
CA ALA A 380 3.89 -29.05 7.58
C ALA A 380 4.64 -29.05 6.23
N HIS A 381 4.04 -29.62 5.17
CA HIS A 381 4.77 -29.91 3.91
C HIS A 381 4.13 -29.36 2.64
N ALA A 382 2.85 -28.98 2.67
CA ALA A 382 2.16 -28.40 1.51
C ALA A 382 2.17 -26.88 1.59
N ASP A 383 1.90 -26.23 0.45
CA ASP A 383 1.67 -24.80 0.41
C ASP A 383 0.49 -24.43 1.31
N SER A 384 0.69 -23.43 2.16
CA SER A 384 -0.33 -22.94 3.06
C SER A 384 -1.48 -22.31 2.27
N PRO A 385 -2.74 -22.42 2.74
CA PRO A 385 -3.86 -21.66 2.20
C PRO A 385 -3.77 -20.18 2.64
N LYS A 386 -2.71 -19.49 2.19
CA LYS A 386 -2.33 -18.13 2.60
C LYS A 386 -3.42 -17.08 2.38
N HIS A 387 -4.19 -17.21 1.30
CA HIS A 387 -5.28 -16.29 0.97
C HIS A 387 -6.45 -16.43 1.95
N ASP A 388 -6.84 -17.66 2.28
CA ASP A 388 -7.86 -17.96 3.28
C ASP A 388 -7.43 -17.57 4.69
N LEU A 389 -6.17 -17.80 5.04
CA LEU A 389 -5.60 -17.34 6.31
C LEU A 389 -5.64 -15.80 6.42
N HIS A 390 -5.34 -15.08 5.33
CA HIS A 390 -5.46 -13.62 5.30
C HIS A 390 -6.92 -13.16 5.44
N VAL A 391 -7.88 -13.86 4.82
CA VAL A 391 -9.32 -13.61 5.04
C VAL A 391 -9.68 -13.82 6.50
N LEU A 392 -9.31 -14.96 7.08
CA LEU A 392 -9.57 -15.30 8.48
C LEU A 392 -9.12 -14.20 9.46
N VAL A 393 -7.90 -13.70 9.28
CA VAL A 393 -7.30 -12.66 10.13
C VAL A 393 -7.98 -11.29 9.96
N SER A 394 -8.53 -11.03 8.77
CA SER A 394 -9.22 -9.78 8.46
C SER A 394 -10.67 -9.75 8.96
N LEU A 395 -11.22 -10.89 9.39
CA LEU A 395 -12.58 -10.94 9.93
C LEU A 395 -12.65 -10.27 11.30
N PRO A 396 -13.76 -9.56 11.60
CA PRO A 396 -14.02 -9.09 12.96
C PRO A 396 -13.98 -10.28 13.92
N ARG A 397 -13.20 -10.17 15.01
CA ARG A 397 -13.03 -11.28 15.98
C ARG A 397 -14.37 -11.74 16.57
N GLY A 398 -15.37 -10.86 16.67
CA GLY A 398 -16.73 -11.22 17.06
C GLY A 398 -17.41 -12.21 16.11
N ALA A 399 -17.13 -12.17 14.80
CA ALA A 399 -17.65 -13.12 13.81
C ALA A 399 -17.06 -14.53 13.98
N LEU A 400 -15.89 -14.65 14.60
CA LEU A 400 -15.19 -15.91 14.82
C LEU A 400 -15.67 -16.63 16.09
N LEU A 401 -16.60 -16.05 16.84
CA LEU A 401 -17.21 -16.63 18.02
C LEU A 401 -18.63 -17.15 17.68
N PRO A 402 -19.05 -18.32 18.20
CA PRO A 402 -18.40 -19.11 19.25
C PRO A 402 -17.26 -20.02 18.74
N PHE A 403 -16.25 -20.22 19.59
CA PHE A 403 -14.99 -20.90 19.24
C PHE A 403 -15.16 -22.32 18.70
N ASN A 404 -16.08 -23.10 19.24
CA ASN A 404 -16.34 -24.49 18.82
C ASN A 404 -16.70 -24.61 17.32
N THR A 405 -17.40 -23.61 16.80
CA THR A 405 -17.73 -23.54 15.38
C THR A 405 -16.67 -22.79 14.59
N SER A 406 -15.73 -22.10 15.23
CA SER A 406 -14.75 -21.22 14.58
C SER A 406 -13.77 -21.98 13.68
N PRO A 407 -13.43 -21.45 12.49
CA PRO A 407 -12.30 -21.94 11.71
C PRO A 407 -10.95 -21.82 12.45
N VAL A 408 -10.85 -20.93 13.45
CA VAL A 408 -9.65 -20.77 14.29
C VAL A 408 -9.32 -22.06 15.05
N ALA A 409 -10.33 -22.85 15.42
CA ALA A 409 -10.14 -24.11 16.13
C ALA A 409 -9.42 -25.19 15.30
N LEU A 410 -9.39 -25.05 13.96
CA LEU A 410 -8.72 -25.99 13.05
C LEU A 410 -7.23 -25.67 12.87
N LEU A 411 -6.75 -24.52 13.36
CA LEU A 411 -5.37 -24.10 13.19
C LEU A 411 -4.42 -24.88 14.13
N PRO A 412 -3.43 -25.63 13.60
CA PRO A 412 -2.56 -26.46 14.42
C PRO A 412 -1.45 -25.66 15.12
N SER A 413 -1.13 -26.04 16.36
CA SER A 413 0.02 -25.52 17.12
C SER A 413 1.31 -26.30 16.85
N LYS A 414 1.23 -27.64 16.79
CA LYS A 414 2.40 -28.53 16.70
C LYS A 414 2.94 -28.70 15.28
N SER A 415 2.15 -29.28 14.36
CA SER A 415 2.52 -29.45 12.95
C SER A 415 2.04 -28.22 12.17
N THR A 416 2.73 -27.10 12.34
CA THR A 416 2.30 -25.78 11.85
C THR A 416 3.27 -25.19 10.82
N ASN A 417 2.90 -24.06 10.25
CA ASN A 417 3.72 -23.30 9.32
C ASN A 417 3.82 -21.81 9.75
N PRO A 418 4.75 -21.04 9.15
CA PRO A 418 4.91 -19.62 9.50
C PRO A 418 3.64 -18.80 9.35
N ASP A 419 2.80 -19.09 8.35
CA ASP A 419 1.60 -18.32 8.06
C ASP A 419 0.49 -18.52 9.10
N VAL A 420 0.34 -19.75 9.60
CA VAL A 420 -0.59 -20.06 10.71
C VAL A 420 -0.16 -19.34 11.98
N LEU A 421 1.12 -19.37 12.33
CA LEU A 421 1.63 -18.68 13.52
C LEU A 421 1.48 -17.15 13.42
N LYS A 422 1.73 -16.57 12.24
CA LYS A 422 1.45 -15.14 11.99
C LYS A 422 -0.04 -14.83 12.09
N SER A 423 -0.89 -15.72 11.59
CA SER A 423 -2.35 -15.55 11.65
C SER A 423 -2.86 -15.59 13.09
N LEU A 424 -2.41 -16.57 13.88
CA LEU A 424 -2.71 -16.65 15.32
C LEU A 424 -2.19 -15.42 16.07
N ALA A 425 -0.97 -14.95 15.74
CA ALA A 425 -0.41 -13.74 16.32
C ALA A 425 -1.31 -12.52 16.11
N THR A 426 -1.78 -12.29 14.88
CA THR A 426 -2.65 -11.15 14.57
C THR A 426 -4.04 -11.29 15.19
N LEU A 427 -4.60 -12.51 15.24
CA LEU A 427 -5.88 -12.76 15.91
C LEU A 427 -5.81 -12.48 17.42
N PHE A 428 -4.74 -12.95 18.07
CA PHE A 428 -4.55 -12.82 19.52
C PHE A 428 -4.08 -11.42 19.96
N HIS A 429 -3.38 -10.67 19.11
CA HIS A 429 -2.98 -9.30 19.42
C HIS A 429 -4.19 -8.39 19.70
N GLY A 430 -5.29 -8.60 18.97
CA GLY A 430 -6.45 -7.72 18.99
C GLY A 430 -6.31 -6.54 18.01
N PRO A 431 -7.11 -5.47 18.17
CA PRO A 431 -7.13 -4.35 17.25
C PRO A 431 -5.76 -3.67 17.13
N GLU A 432 -5.42 -3.21 15.93
CA GLU A 432 -4.20 -2.45 15.69
C GLU A 432 -4.29 -1.07 16.36
N ASP A 433 -3.24 -0.67 17.07
CA ASP A 433 -3.14 0.68 17.61
C ASP A 433 -3.04 1.68 16.46
N LYS A 434 -4.15 2.37 16.16
CA LYS A 434 -4.20 3.50 15.21
C LYS A 434 -3.35 4.71 15.67
N SER A 435 -2.66 4.62 16.80
CA SER A 435 -1.87 5.70 17.41
C SER A 435 -0.57 6.04 16.65
N LEU A 436 -0.17 5.22 15.66
CA LEU A 436 1.02 5.46 14.83
C LEU A 436 0.75 6.12 13.46
N THR A 437 -0.50 6.37 13.08
CA THR A 437 -0.81 7.21 11.91
C THR A 437 -0.89 8.68 12.32
N LEU A 438 0.20 9.43 12.13
CA LEU A 438 0.19 10.89 12.14
C LEU A 438 -0.88 11.40 11.14
N PRO A 439 -1.79 12.33 11.53
CA PRO A 439 -1.71 13.26 12.66
C PRO A 439 -2.59 12.87 13.86
N MET A 440 -2.02 13.03 15.07
CA MET A 440 -2.60 12.71 16.39
C MET A 440 -3.87 13.49 16.79
N THR A 441 -4.38 14.43 15.98
CA THR A 441 -5.45 15.34 16.39
C THR A 441 -6.89 14.81 16.22
N LEU A 442 -7.09 13.68 15.51
CA LEU A 442 -8.43 13.08 15.36
C LEU A 442 -8.70 11.89 16.30
N ALA A 443 -7.68 11.42 17.02
CA ALA A 443 -7.84 10.28 17.95
C ALA A 443 -8.63 10.64 19.23
N MET A 444 -8.99 11.91 19.43
CA MET A 444 -9.61 12.39 20.68
C MET A 444 -11.14 12.54 20.65
N THR A 445 -11.86 12.22 19.57
CA THR A 445 -13.26 12.72 19.43
C THR A 445 -14.36 11.74 19.01
N SER A 446 -14.20 10.41 19.13
CA SER A 446 -15.40 9.55 19.10
C SER A 446 -15.40 8.45 20.16
N ILE A 447 -16.33 8.57 21.12
CA ILE A 447 -16.64 7.56 22.13
C ILE A 447 -16.98 6.22 21.45
N THR A 448 -17.64 6.27 20.29
CA THR A 448 -18.01 5.12 19.47
C THR A 448 -16.82 4.34 18.91
N ALA A 449 -15.69 4.97 18.58
CA ALA A 449 -14.50 4.24 18.10
C ALA A 449 -13.81 3.52 19.25
N GLN A 450 -13.73 4.13 20.42
CA GLN A 450 -13.17 3.51 21.63
C GLN A 450 -14.01 2.31 22.07
N ASP A 451 -15.34 2.39 21.98
CA ASP A 451 -16.24 1.27 22.30
C ASP A 451 -16.09 0.10 21.31
N LYS A 452 -15.89 0.38 20.01
CA LYS A 452 -15.66 -0.65 18.98
C LYS A 452 -14.32 -1.36 19.17
N ASP A 453 -13.24 -0.60 19.37
CA ASP A 453 -11.91 -1.16 19.61
C ASP A 453 -11.91 -1.97 20.93
N ALA A 454 -12.69 -1.55 21.94
CA ALA A 454 -12.88 -2.32 23.18
C ALA A 454 -13.64 -3.64 22.98
N ALA A 455 -14.73 -3.64 22.20
CA ALA A 455 -15.48 -4.86 21.88
C ALA A 455 -14.61 -5.86 21.09
N GLU A 456 -13.80 -5.37 20.16
CA GLU A 456 -12.86 -6.19 19.38
C GLU A 456 -11.74 -6.76 20.27
N GLY A 457 -11.17 -5.96 21.16
CA GLY A 457 -10.18 -6.39 22.14
C GLY A 457 -10.72 -7.45 23.12
N ALA A 458 -11.98 -7.34 23.53
CA ALA A 458 -12.66 -8.34 24.36
C ALA A 458 -12.89 -9.66 23.60
N ALA A 459 -13.26 -9.60 22.32
CA ALA A 459 -13.42 -10.78 21.48
C ALA A 459 -12.08 -11.50 21.21
N ALA A 460 -11.00 -10.75 20.98
CA ALA A 460 -9.65 -11.31 20.82
C ALA A 460 -9.17 -12.04 22.08
N ARG A 461 -9.41 -11.47 23.26
CA ARG A 461 -9.14 -12.11 24.56
C ARG A 461 -9.92 -13.43 24.70
N ASN A 462 -11.20 -13.42 24.33
CA ASN A 462 -12.04 -14.62 24.37
C ASN A 462 -11.51 -15.72 23.44
N LEU A 463 -11.18 -15.36 22.19
CA LEU A 463 -10.60 -16.30 21.23
C LEU A 463 -9.28 -16.92 21.72
N TYR A 464 -8.39 -16.13 22.31
CA TYR A 464 -7.12 -16.62 22.85
C TYR A 464 -7.33 -17.67 23.94
N PHE A 465 -8.17 -17.39 24.96
CA PHE A 465 -8.38 -18.32 26.06
C PHE A 465 -9.12 -19.58 25.64
N HIS A 466 -10.08 -19.49 24.71
CA HIS A 466 -10.74 -20.69 24.15
C HIS A 466 -9.76 -21.52 23.30
N TYR A 467 -8.87 -20.88 22.54
CA TYR A 467 -7.83 -21.58 21.80
C TYR A 467 -6.85 -22.31 22.72
N LEU A 468 -6.45 -21.66 23.82
CA LEU A 468 -5.56 -22.26 24.81
C LEU A 468 -6.22 -23.42 25.56
N ALA A 469 -7.53 -23.33 25.84
CA ALA A 469 -8.30 -24.42 26.42
C ALA A 469 -8.39 -25.64 25.48
N ALA A 470 -8.49 -25.41 24.18
CA ALA A 470 -8.49 -26.48 23.18
C ALA A 470 -7.09 -27.06 22.92
N ASN A 471 -6.03 -26.24 23.06
CA ASN A 471 -4.64 -26.61 22.78
C ASN A 471 -3.73 -26.33 23.99
N PRO A 472 -3.75 -27.18 25.03
CA PRO A 472 -2.96 -26.95 26.25
C PRO A 472 -1.45 -26.96 26.00
N GLY A 473 -0.98 -27.67 24.96
CA GLY A 473 0.43 -27.72 24.56
C GLY A 473 0.90 -26.51 23.74
N PHE A 474 0.05 -25.51 23.49
CA PHE A 474 0.36 -24.40 22.60
C PHE A 474 1.69 -23.69 22.92
N TRP A 475 1.94 -23.31 24.18
CA TRP A 475 3.16 -22.61 24.56
C TRP A 475 4.41 -23.50 24.57
N GLN A 476 4.24 -24.80 24.79
CA GLN A 476 5.31 -25.78 24.59
C GLN A 476 5.69 -25.87 23.11
N ASP A 477 4.70 -25.93 22.22
CA ASP A 477 4.93 -25.99 20.78
C ASP A 477 5.61 -24.69 20.27
N ILE A 478 5.11 -23.52 20.69
CA ILE A 478 5.69 -22.21 20.31
C ILE A 478 7.17 -22.09 20.73
N THR A 479 7.51 -22.52 21.94
CA THR A 479 8.91 -22.47 22.41
C THR A 479 9.78 -23.49 21.69
N ALA A 480 9.27 -24.69 21.37
CA ALA A 480 9.98 -25.66 20.54
C ALA A 480 10.25 -25.14 19.11
N HIS A 481 9.26 -24.50 18.48
CA HIS A 481 9.43 -23.85 17.17
C HIS A 481 10.44 -22.72 17.22
N ALA A 482 10.41 -21.90 18.27
CA ALA A 482 11.35 -20.80 18.47
C ALA A 482 12.80 -21.27 18.71
N ASP A 483 13.00 -22.43 19.37
CA ASP A 483 14.32 -23.02 19.62
C ASP A 483 14.89 -23.75 18.38
N THR A 484 14.07 -24.00 17.34
CA THR A 484 14.47 -24.71 16.11
C THR A 484 15.10 -23.75 15.09
N VAL A 485 16.40 -23.45 15.28
CA VAL A 485 17.17 -22.51 14.43
C VAL A 485 17.20 -22.91 12.95
N ALA A 486 17.12 -24.21 12.64
CA ALA A 486 17.11 -24.72 11.26
C ALA A 486 15.92 -24.21 10.43
N LEU A 487 14.79 -23.89 11.07
CA LEU A 487 13.58 -23.36 10.44
C LEU A 487 13.40 -21.89 10.81
N GLY A 488 14.25 -21.03 10.27
CA GLY A 488 14.33 -19.61 10.65
C GLY A 488 12.99 -18.85 10.57
N ASP A 489 12.23 -19.01 9.49
CA ASP A 489 10.94 -18.31 9.33
C ASP A 489 9.87 -18.79 10.32
N LEU A 490 9.90 -20.08 10.68
CA LEU A 490 9.00 -20.65 11.68
C LEU A 490 9.37 -20.14 13.08
N ALA A 491 10.66 -20.13 13.42
CA ALA A 491 11.16 -19.61 14.68
C ALA A 491 10.84 -18.12 14.86
N LEU A 492 11.06 -17.30 13.82
CA LEU A 492 10.70 -15.88 13.82
C LEU A 492 9.19 -15.67 13.97
N SER A 493 8.37 -16.49 13.32
CA SER A 493 6.91 -16.41 13.43
C SER A 493 6.40 -16.83 14.82
N ALA A 494 7.03 -17.82 15.45
CA ALA A 494 6.75 -18.22 16.83
C ALA A 494 7.09 -17.11 17.83
N LEU A 495 8.25 -16.46 17.68
CA LEU A 495 8.63 -15.28 18.47
C LEU A 495 7.69 -14.10 18.24
N HIS A 496 7.24 -13.89 16.99
CA HIS A 496 6.22 -12.88 16.68
C HIS A 496 4.90 -13.17 17.39
N CYS A 497 4.45 -14.43 17.43
CA CYS A 497 3.25 -14.82 18.17
C CYS A 497 3.38 -14.57 19.68
N LEU A 498 4.54 -14.89 20.28
CA LEU A 498 4.82 -14.59 21.68
C LEU A 498 4.78 -13.08 21.95
N LYS A 499 5.44 -12.29 21.10
CA LYS A 499 5.44 -10.82 21.20
C LYS A 499 4.02 -10.25 21.07
N ALA A 500 3.23 -10.75 20.13
CA ALA A 500 1.87 -10.28 19.87
C ALA A 500 0.93 -10.50 21.07
N VAL A 501 1.05 -11.62 21.78
CA VAL A 501 0.29 -11.83 23.03
C VAL A 501 0.79 -10.91 24.14
N ILE A 502 2.11 -10.70 24.28
CA ILE A 502 2.67 -9.79 25.28
C ILE A 502 2.17 -8.35 25.07
N THR A 503 2.13 -7.88 23.82
CA THR A 503 1.75 -6.50 23.49
C THR A 503 0.26 -6.32 23.23
N SER A 504 -0.55 -7.36 23.43
CA SER A 504 -1.96 -7.39 23.05
C SER A 504 -2.79 -6.25 23.65
N ASN A 505 -3.73 -5.73 22.87
CA ASN A 505 -4.66 -4.67 23.27
C ASN A 505 -6.00 -5.25 23.74
N TRP A 506 -5.94 -6.12 24.75
CA TRP A 506 -7.13 -6.77 25.30
C TRP A 506 -7.94 -5.83 26.18
N TYR A 507 -9.27 -6.01 26.14
CA TYR A 507 -10.20 -5.32 27.02
C TYR A 507 -10.91 -6.33 27.95
N PRO A 508 -10.96 -6.06 29.26
CA PRO A 508 -11.64 -6.93 30.20
C PRO A 508 -13.16 -6.89 30.01
N THR A 509 -13.79 -8.07 30.00
CA THR A 509 -15.22 -8.29 29.73
C THR A 509 -16.18 -7.77 30.81
N HIS A 510 -15.68 -7.38 31.99
CA HIS A 510 -16.51 -6.92 33.11
C HIS A 510 -16.72 -5.39 33.13
N LYS A 511 -16.15 -4.64 32.19
CA LYS A 511 -16.41 -3.21 32.03
C LYS A 511 -17.63 -3.01 31.11
N ARG A 512 -18.44 -1.99 31.40
CA ARG A 512 -19.80 -1.67 30.87
C ARG A 512 -19.94 -1.58 29.32
N THR A 513 -18.87 -1.84 28.58
CA THR A 513 -18.72 -1.67 27.12
C THR A 513 -18.50 -2.98 26.37
N ALA A 514 -18.37 -4.13 27.05
CA ALA A 514 -18.33 -5.43 26.37
C ALA A 514 -19.72 -5.78 25.82
N PRO A 515 -19.85 -6.26 24.57
CA PRO A 515 -21.14 -6.64 24.02
C PRO A 515 -21.75 -7.77 24.87
N ASP A 516 -23.00 -7.60 25.30
CA ASP A 516 -23.75 -8.48 26.22
C ASP A 516 -23.84 -9.95 25.76
N ASN A 517 -23.45 -10.25 24.50
CA ASN A 517 -23.55 -11.56 23.85
C ASN A 517 -22.22 -12.33 23.71
N LEU A 518 -21.11 -11.86 24.30
CA LEU A 518 -19.84 -12.61 24.23
C LEU A 518 -19.93 -13.93 25.01
N PRO A 519 -19.40 -15.04 24.47
CA PRO A 519 -19.28 -16.29 25.23
C PRO A 519 -18.51 -16.08 26.54
N SER A 520 -18.94 -16.75 27.60
CA SER A 520 -18.21 -16.77 28.86
C SER A 520 -16.81 -17.36 28.65
N LEU A 521 -15.82 -16.79 29.34
CA LEU A 521 -14.46 -17.33 29.35
C LEU A 521 -14.45 -18.75 29.94
N PRO A 522 -13.53 -19.63 29.48
CA PRO A 522 -13.43 -20.98 30.00
C PRO A 522 -13.04 -20.94 31.49
N SER A 523 -13.98 -21.26 32.38
CA SER A 523 -13.89 -20.94 33.82
C SER A 523 -13.30 -22.06 34.70
N SER A 524 -13.01 -23.25 34.15
CA SER A 524 -12.68 -24.44 34.97
C SER A 524 -11.25 -24.96 34.86
N LEU A 525 -10.43 -24.47 33.93
CA LEU A 525 -9.13 -25.10 33.62
C LEU A 525 -7.93 -24.15 33.54
N ILE A 526 -8.13 -22.84 33.30
CA ILE A 526 -7.03 -21.91 33.00
C ILE A 526 -7.29 -20.57 33.69
N ALA A 527 -6.24 -19.95 34.25
CA ALA A 527 -6.32 -18.59 34.77
C ALA A 527 -6.55 -17.59 33.62
N THR A 528 -7.54 -16.70 33.75
CA THR A 528 -7.90 -15.74 32.69
C THR A 528 -7.57 -14.30 33.10
N PRO A 529 -6.29 -13.91 33.15
CA PRO A 529 -5.90 -12.55 33.51
C PRO A 529 -6.42 -11.52 32.50
N GLU A 530 -6.35 -10.24 32.89
CA GLU A 530 -6.93 -9.13 32.13
C GLU A 530 -6.05 -8.69 30.96
N THR A 531 -4.73 -8.79 31.12
CA THR A 531 -3.75 -8.35 30.13
C THR A 531 -2.95 -9.51 29.54
N GLY A 532 -2.49 -9.37 28.31
CA GLY A 532 -1.67 -10.38 27.64
C GLY A 532 -0.33 -10.65 28.33
N VAL A 533 0.32 -9.62 28.90
CA VAL A 533 1.54 -9.78 29.69
C VAL A 533 1.30 -10.64 30.95
N GLN A 534 0.19 -10.42 31.65
CA GLN A 534 -0.18 -11.27 32.79
C GLN A 534 -0.56 -12.69 32.33
N ALA A 535 -1.11 -12.86 31.13
CA ALA A 535 -1.41 -14.19 30.57
C ALA A 535 -0.17 -15.01 30.27
N ILE A 536 0.94 -14.37 29.88
CA ILE A 536 2.24 -15.05 29.74
C ILE A 536 2.83 -15.42 31.11
N LEU A 537 2.54 -14.64 32.15
CA LEU A 537 2.99 -14.89 33.52
C LEU A 537 2.08 -15.83 34.32
N ALA A 538 1.02 -16.36 33.71
CA ALA A 538 0.12 -17.33 34.32
C ALA A 538 0.31 -18.74 33.69
N PRO A 539 0.04 -19.82 34.43
CA PRO A 539 -0.01 -21.17 33.84
C PRO A 539 -1.09 -21.26 32.74
N PRO A 540 -0.84 -21.97 31.62
CA PRO A 540 0.33 -22.80 31.31
C PRO A 540 1.50 -22.06 30.64
N ALA A 541 1.37 -20.77 30.30
CA ALA A 541 2.38 -20.06 29.52
C ALA A 541 3.69 -19.85 30.29
N LEU A 542 3.60 -19.52 31.59
CA LEU A 542 4.74 -19.24 32.47
C LEU A 542 5.77 -20.37 32.47
N GLU A 543 5.32 -21.62 32.43
CA GLU A 543 6.16 -22.81 32.54
C GLU A 543 7.14 -22.98 31.35
N PHE A 544 6.77 -22.46 30.17
CA PHE A 544 7.55 -22.64 28.95
C PHE A 544 8.20 -21.34 28.49
N THR A 545 7.45 -20.24 28.50
CA THR A 545 7.86 -18.98 27.85
C THR A 545 8.94 -18.23 28.61
N LEU A 546 8.81 -18.09 29.94
CA LEU A 546 9.78 -17.36 30.75
C LEU A 546 11.15 -18.08 30.82
N PRO A 547 11.21 -19.41 31.06
CA PRO A 547 12.48 -20.13 30.98
C PRO A 547 13.13 -20.03 29.60
N TYR A 548 12.34 -20.13 28.53
CA TYR A 548 12.86 -19.98 27.17
C TYR A 548 13.45 -18.58 26.94
N LEU A 549 12.75 -17.51 27.33
CA LEU A 549 13.20 -16.13 27.15
C LEU A 549 14.49 -15.81 27.94
N LEU A 550 14.64 -16.38 29.14
CA LEU A 550 15.82 -16.19 29.99
C LEU A 550 17.03 -17.06 29.59
N LYS A 551 16.80 -18.20 28.92
CA LYS A 551 17.86 -19.05 28.36
C LYS A 551 18.70 -18.25 27.34
N PRO A 552 20.04 -18.40 27.30
CA PRO A 552 20.85 -17.80 26.24
C PRO A 552 20.39 -18.25 24.85
N ALA A 553 20.56 -17.40 23.83
CA ALA A 553 20.28 -17.77 22.44
C ALA A 553 21.25 -18.87 22.00
N GLN A 554 20.78 -19.83 21.19
CA GLN A 554 21.66 -20.90 20.70
C GLN A 554 22.68 -20.32 19.71
N SER A 555 23.98 -20.53 19.99
CA SER A 555 25.08 -20.26 19.07
C SER A 555 25.41 -21.51 18.24
N PHE A 556 25.82 -21.30 16.99
CA PHE A 556 26.26 -22.39 16.11
C PHE A 556 27.57 -23.08 16.55
N SER A 557 28.27 -22.60 17.59
CA SER A 557 29.35 -23.35 18.24
C SER A 557 28.90 -24.72 18.76
N ASN A 558 27.59 -24.94 18.92
CA ASN A 558 26.98 -26.23 19.30
C ASN A 558 26.37 -27.05 18.14
N LEU A 559 26.39 -26.56 16.89
CA LEU A 559 25.83 -27.26 15.72
C LEU A 559 26.91 -27.48 14.66
N VAL A 560 27.42 -28.71 14.60
CA VAL A 560 28.42 -29.13 13.61
C VAL A 560 27.79 -29.12 12.21
N GLY A 561 28.26 -28.24 11.31
CA GLY A 561 28.14 -28.47 9.85
C GLY A 561 27.29 -27.51 8.98
N GLY A 562 26.99 -26.27 9.38
CA GLY A 562 26.21 -25.33 8.54
C GLY A 562 27.04 -24.32 7.73
N ARG A 563 26.82 -24.22 6.40
CA ARG A 563 27.40 -23.19 5.51
C ARG A 563 26.78 -21.80 5.75
N GLY A 564 27.61 -20.75 5.77
CA GLY A 564 27.32 -19.33 5.43
C GLY A 564 26.08 -18.63 6.01
N ASP A 565 24.88 -19.00 5.55
CA ASP A 565 23.61 -18.30 5.86
C ASP A 565 23.09 -18.55 7.29
N ALA A 566 23.58 -19.61 7.92
CA ALA A 566 23.17 -20.03 9.25
C ALA A 566 23.48 -18.97 10.33
N ALA A 567 24.65 -18.31 10.26
CA ALA A 567 25.03 -17.27 11.20
C ALA A 567 24.11 -16.04 11.16
N SER A 568 23.61 -15.69 9.96
CA SER A 568 22.64 -14.61 9.75
C SER A 568 21.27 -14.95 10.36
N ALA A 569 20.81 -16.20 10.19
CA ALA A 569 19.55 -16.68 10.78
C ALA A 569 19.58 -16.70 12.32
N THR A 570 20.66 -17.19 12.93
CA THR A 570 20.83 -17.17 14.40
C THR A 570 20.79 -15.76 14.96
N TYR A 571 21.51 -14.83 14.33
CA TYR A 571 21.50 -13.44 14.78
C TYR A 571 20.10 -12.83 14.70
N LYS A 572 19.37 -13.07 13.60
CA LYS A 572 17.97 -12.60 13.44
C LYS A 572 17.05 -13.16 14.52
N ILE A 573 17.15 -14.47 14.82
CA ILE A 573 16.34 -15.11 15.87
C ILE A 573 16.71 -14.58 17.25
N ALA A 574 18.00 -14.44 17.56
CA ALA A 574 18.49 -13.88 18.82
C ALA A 574 18.02 -12.44 19.02
N MET A 575 18.09 -11.61 17.97
CA MET A 575 17.58 -10.24 18.00
C MET A 575 16.06 -10.20 18.19
N ALA A 576 15.32 -11.07 17.49
CA ALA A 576 13.87 -11.17 17.66
C ALA A 576 13.49 -11.58 19.08
N LYS A 577 14.21 -12.54 19.67
CA LYS A 577 14.03 -12.97 21.07
C LYS A 577 14.31 -11.83 22.05
N PHE A 578 15.37 -11.06 21.81
CA PHE A 578 15.70 -9.87 22.60
C PHE A 578 14.61 -8.79 22.52
N GLU A 579 14.06 -8.55 21.32
CA GLU A 579 12.92 -7.63 21.14
C GLU A 579 11.66 -8.11 21.87
N VAL A 580 11.40 -9.42 21.94
CA VAL A 580 10.31 -9.97 22.75
C VAL A 580 10.55 -9.72 24.24
N LEU A 581 11.76 -9.97 24.73
CA LEU A 581 12.14 -9.72 26.12
C LEU A 581 12.00 -8.23 26.49
N ARG A 582 12.37 -7.33 25.57
CA ARG A 582 12.23 -5.88 25.72
C ARG A 582 10.75 -5.46 25.77
N ALA A 583 9.92 -6.05 24.91
CA ALA A 583 8.48 -5.82 24.92
C ALA A 583 7.84 -6.30 26.24
N LEU A 584 8.26 -7.47 26.74
CA LEU A 584 7.83 -8.02 28.02
C LEU A 584 8.17 -7.07 29.17
N TYR A 585 9.42 -6.63 29.25
CA TYR A 585 9.87 -5.71 30.29
C TYR A 585 9.06 -4.40 30.30
N ARG A 586 8.88 -3.77 29.13
CA ARG A 586 8.12 -2.52 29.01
C ARG A 586 6.68 -2.66 29.49
N ARG A 587 5.97 -3.69 29.01
CA ARG A 587 4.58 -3.94 29.42
C ARG A 587 4.47 -4.34 30.89
N LEU A 588 5.43 -5.08 31.42
CA LEU A 588 5.44 -5.46 32.82
C LEU A 588 5.66 -4.25 33.75
N VAL A 589 6.53 -3.30 33.36
CA VAL A 589 6.69 -2.02 34.08
C VAL A 589 5.36 -1.25 34.11
N GLU A 590 4.66 -1.13 32.97
CA GLU A 590 3.35 -0.46 32.91
C GLU A 590 2.29 -1.12 33.82
N VAL A 591 2.33 -2.44 33.96
CA VAL A 591 1.40 -3.18 34.84
C VAL A 591 1.80 -3.05 36.30
N ALA A 592 3.09 -3.15 36.63
CA ALA A 592 3.61 -3.00 37.99
C ALA A 592 3.35 -1.59 38.56
N GLU A 593 3.42 -0.55 37.72
CA GLU A 593 3.05 0.83 38.10
C GLU A 593 1.56 0.97 38.42
N ARG A 594 0.69 0.18 37.77
CA ARG A 594 -0.76 0.20 38.00
C ARG A 594 -1.21 -0.67 39.17
N ALA A 595 -0.48 -1.75 39.47
CA ALA A 595 -0.79 -2.71 40.53
C ALA A 595 0.48 -3.13 41.29
N PRO A 596 0.97 -2.30 42.24
CA PRO A 596 2.22 -2.57 42.95
C PRO A 596 2.16 -3.75 43.94
N GLU A 597 0.97 -4.28 44.24
CA GLU A 597 0.77 -5.35 45.23
C GLU A 597 0.98 -6.77 44.66
N GLU A 598 1.10 -6.94 43.33
CA GLU A 598 1.15 -8.27 42.66
C GLU A 598 2.56 -8.91 42.61
N GLY A 599 3.60 -8.29 43.20
CA GLY A 599 4.89 -8.95 43.44
C GLY A 599 5.77 -9.20 42.20
N TYR A 600 5.72 -8.33 41.19
CA TYR A 600 6.48 -8.49 39.93
C TYR A 600 7.98 -8.15 39.99
N ASP A 601 8.48 -7.66 41.13
CA ASP A 601 9.84 -7.10 41.26
C ASP A 601 10.96 -8.09 40.94
N ASP A 602 10.80 -9.36 41.34
CA ASP A 602 11.81 -10.38 41.10
C ASP A 602 11.90 -10.76 39.62
N ILE A 603 10.76 -10.80 38.93
CA ILE A 603 10.68 -11.05 37.49
C ILE A 603 11.27 -9.86 36.72
N LEU A 604 10.95 -8.63 37.11
CA LEU A 604 11.52 -7.41 36.53
C LEU A 604 13.05 -7.38 36.67
N ARG A 605 13.58 -7.78 37.84
CA ARG A 605 15.03 -7.86 38.08
C ARG A 605 15.70 -8.90 37.20
N ALA A 606 15.09 -10.10 37.07
CA ALA A 606 15.62 -11.18 36.24
C ALA A 606 15.62 -10.82 34.73
N VAL A 607 14.49 -10.29 34.24
CA VAL A 607 14.34 -9.83 32.85
C VAL A 607 15.27 -8.64 32.56
N GLY A 608 15.37 -7.69 33.49
CA GLY A 608 16.26 -6.52 33.38
C GLY A 608 17.74 -6.91 33.32
N LYS A 609 18.18 -7.87 34.16
CA LYS A 609 19.53 -8.42 34.08
C LYS A 609 19.79 -9.03 32.70
N LYS A 610 18.84 -9.81 32.18
CA LYS A 610 19.00 -10.45 30.87
C LYS A 610 19.00 -9.45 29.71
N LEU A 611 18.25 -8.36 29.81
CA LEU A 611 18.30 -7.26 28.84
C LEU A 611 19.64 -6.53 28.85
N ALA A 612 20.28 -6.39 30.01
CA ALA A 612 21.60 -5.75 30.13
C ALA A 612 22.73 -6.59 29.50
N GLU A 613 22.58 -7.92 29.42
CA GLU A 613 23.52 -8.82 28.75
C GLU A 613 23.51 -8.68 27.21
N GLY A 614 22.44 -8.13 26.65
CA GLY A 614 22.27 -7.96 25.20
C GLY A 614 21.78 -9.22 24.45
N PRO A 615 21.59 -9.13 23.12
CA PRO A 615 20.97 -10.18 22.32
C PRO A 615 21.83 -11.45 22.18
N MET A 616 23.14 -11.33 22.28
CA MET A 616 24.09 -12.45 22.25
C MET A 616 24.84 -12.47 23.59
N SER A 617 24.36 -13.27 24.55
CA SER A 617 25.04 -13.45 25.83
C SER A 617 26.29 -14.32 25.61
N ARG A 618 27.43 -13.89 26.16
CA ARG A 618 28.74 -14.57 26.05
C ARG A 618 28.85 -15.86 26.89
N GLU A 619 27.86 -16.16 27.73
CA GLU A 619 27.92 -17.27 28.70
C GLU A 619 27.76 -18.67 28.07
N GLY A 620 27.44 -18.77 26.78
CA GLY A 620 27.31 -20.04 26.05
C GLY A 620 28.48 -20.43 25.16
N ASP A 621 29.48 -19.55 24.98
CA ASP A 621 30.57 -19.73 24.02
C ASP A 621 31.78 -20.39 24.70
N VAL A 622 31.63 -21.66 25.11
CA VAL A 622 32.78 -22.48 25.52
C VAL A 622 33.42 -23.07 24.26
N GLY A 623 34.10 -22.20 23.52
CA GLY A 623 34.79 -22.54 22.28
C GLY A 623 35.37 -21.28 21.65
N GLY A 624 36.64 -21.00 21.95
CA GLY A 624 37.28 -19.73 21.62
C GLY A 624 37.13 -19.32 20.17
N TRP A 625 36.78 -18.04 19.97
CA TRP A 625 37.12 -17.31 18.76
C TRP A 625 38.65 -17.29 18.63
N VAL A 626 39.23 -18.32 18.02
CA VAL A 626 40.57 -18.18 17.44
C VAL A 626 40.39 -17.20 16.29
N GLY A 627 40.83 -15.96 16.53
CA GLY A 627 40.87 -14.95 15.50
C GLY A 627 41.70 -15.45 14.34
N THR A 628 41.04 -15.69 13.20
CA THR A 628 41.70 -15.54 11.91
C THR A 628 41.85 -14.04 11.63
N MET A 629 42.78 -13.41 12.35
CA MET A 629 43.69 -12.50 11.67
C MET A 629 44.67 -13.39 10.93
N GLU A 630 44.64 -13.36 9.60
CA GLU A 630 45.85 -13.17 8.80
C GLU A 630 45.50 -13.03 7.30
N LEU A 631 46.00 -11.90 6.77
CA LEU A 631 46.31 -11.51 5.38
C LEU A 631 45.17 -11.27 4.39
#